data_AF-A0A6N7Y3P5-F1
#
_entry.id   AF-A0A6N7Y3P5-F1
#
_cell.length_a   1.000
_cell.length_b   1.000
_cell.length_c   1.000
_cell.angle_alpha   90.00
_cell.angle_beta   90.00
_cell.angle_gamma   90.00
#
_symmetry.space_group_name_H-M   'P 1'
#
loop_
_entity.id
_entity.type
_entity.pdbx_description
1 polymer ?
#
loop_
_entity_poly.entity_id
_entity_poly.type
_entity_poly.pdbx_seq_one_letter_code
_entity_poly.pdbx_strand_id
1 'polypeptide(L)'
;MKKELMIKSGVTTMKTIDGESFNLTLNFRYLYELRNKNKEQYDKYFAVLENGIQELFDSTTILYTAYSCACLMEEKEIIPYEEFLEKLQPDSGLISKTAMELIRPKKK
;
A
#
# COMPACT_ATOMS: atom_id res chain seq x y z
N MET A 1 -27.79 -10.29 16.14
CA MET A 1 -26.58 -11.02 15.71
C MET A 1 -25.51 -10.01 15.28
N LYS A 2 -24.45 -9.83 16.06
CA LYS A 2 -23.27 -9.06 15.62
C LYS A 2 -22.53 -9.96 14.62
N LYS A 3 -22.47 -9.56 13.35
CA LYS A 3 -21.61 -10.23 12.37
C LYS A 3 -20.16 -10.02 12.81
N GLU A 4 -19.51 -11.09 13.23
CA GLU A 4 -18.06 -11.10 13.45
C GLU A 4 -17.36 -10.72 12.14
N LEU A 5 -16.51 -9.71 12.22
CA LEU A 5 -15.75 -9.17 11.10
C LEU A 5 -14.54 -10.09 10.86
N MET A 6 -14.72 -11.15 10.06
CA MET A 6 -13.59 -11.99 9.63
C MET A 6 -12.78 -11.25 8.54
N ILE A 7 -11.74 -10.52 8.94
CA ILE A 7 -10.73 -9.99 8.01
C ILE A 7 -9.82 -11.15 7.59
N LYS A 8 -10.24 -11.92 6.57
CA LYS A 8 -9.37 -12.90 5.89
C LYS A 8 -8.32 -12.11 5.08
N SER A 9 -7.19 -11.83 5.73
CA SER A 9 -5.97 -11.14 5.26
C SER A 9 -6.20 -9.83 4.51
N GLY A 10 -5.94 -8.69 5.16
CA GLY A 10 -5.85 -7.37 4.52
C GLY A 10 -4.62 -7.19 3.62
N VAL A 11 -4.20 -8.26 2.94
CA VAL A 11 -3.02 -8.33 2.08
C VAL A 11 -3.51 -8.62 0.66
N THR A 12 -3.13 -7.75 -0.27
CA THR A 12 -3.32 -7.91 -1.72
C THR A 12 -1.97 -8.04 -2.38
N THR A 13 -1.90 -8.70 -3.53
CA THR A 13 -0.67 -8.88 -4.28
C THR A 13 -0.77 -8.16 -5.62
N MET A 14 0.31 -7.51 -6.07
CA MET A 14 0.42 -6.83 -7.36
C MET A 14 1.64 -7.35 -8.11
N LYS A 15 1.47 -7.72 -9.38
CA LYS A 15 2.58 -8.14 -10.23
C LYS A 15 3.47 -6.96 -10.57
N THR A 16 4.78 -7.18 -10.62
CA THR A 16 5.80 -6.23 -11.08
C THR A 16 6.10 -6.42 -12.56
N ILE A 17 6.83 -5.49 -13.19
CA ILE A 17 7.14 -5.55 -14.63
C ILE A 17 7.98 -6.76 -15.03
N ASP A 18 8.81 -7.27 -14.12
CA ASP A 18 9.68 -8.44 -14.29
C ASP A 18 8.94 -9.77 -14.05
N GLY A 19 7.65 -9.72 -13.69
CA GLY A 19 6.83 -10.89 -13.42
C GLY A 19 6.88 -11.41 -11.98
N GLU A 20 7.66 -10.78 -11.10
CA GLU A 20 7.58 -10.97 -9.66
C GLU A 20 6.27 -10.38 -9.09
N SER A 21 6.17 -10.28 -7.76
CA SER A 21 4.99 -9.72 -7.12
C SER A 21 5.31 -9.03 -5.80
N PHE A 22 4.70 -7.87 -5.60
CA PHE A 22 4.65 -7.18 -4.32
C PHE A 22 3.42 -7.61 -3.53
N ASN A 23 3.62 -7.91 -2.25
CA ASN A 23 2.52 -7.89 -1.29
C ASN A 23 2.28 -6.46 -0.81
N LEU A 24 1.00 -6.14 -0.58
CA LEU A 24 0.52 -4.82 -0.23
C LEU A 24 -0.48 -4.95 0.90
N THR A 25 -0.29 -4.21 1.99
CA THR A 25 -1.25 -4.17 3.10
C THR A 25 -1.29 -2.80 3.77
N LEU A 26 -2.46 -2.34 4.18
CA LEU A 26 -2.61 -1.17 5.05
C LEU A 26 -3.04 -1.59 6.46
N ASN A 27 -2.45 -2.68 6.96
CA ASN A 27 -2.70 -3.15 8.32
C ASN A 27 -2.26 -2.09 9.35
N PHE A 28 -3.13 -1.74 10.30
CA PHE A 28 -2.88 -0.67 11.26
C PHE A 28 -1.68 -0.92 12.19
N ARG A 29 -1.33 -2.17 12.49
CA ARG A 29 -0.11 -2.48 13.26
C ARG A 29 1.14 -2.02 12.50
N TYR A 30 1.24 -2.37 11.22
CA TYR A 30 2.42 -2.06 10.41
C TYR A 30 2.43 -0.62 9.92
N LEU A 31 1.26 0.02 9.75
CA LEU A 31 1.18 1.47 9.57
C LEU A 31 1.69 2.23 10.82
N TYR A 32 1.33 1.77 12.02
CA TYR A 32 1.85 2.34 13.27
C TYR A 32 3.37 2.15 13.38
N GLU A 33 3.87 0.98 13.00
CA GLU A 33 5.31 0.72 12.97
C GLU A 33 6.04 1.59 11.92
N LEU A 34 5.46 1.72 10.72
CA LEU A 34 5.99 2.57 9.66
C LEU A 34 6.07 4.03 10.11
N ARG A 35 5.04 4.54 10.81
CA ARG A 35 5.05 5.89 11.39
C ARG A 35 6.26 6.14 12.30
N ASN A 36 6.72 5.10 13.02
CA ASN A 36 7.86 5.21 13.93
C ASN A 36 9.21 5.02 13.21
N LYS A 37 9.28 4.16 12.19
CA LYS A 37 10.53 3.84 11.46
C LYS A 37 10.80 4.79 10.29
N ASN A 38 9.76 5.23 9.60
CA ASN A 38 9.82 6.12 8.45
C ASN A 38 8.62 7.09 8.49
N LYS A 39 8.75 8.09 9.36
CA LYS A 39 7.72 9.11 9.56
C LYS A 39 7.41 9.88 8.27
N GLU A 40 8.42 10.16 7.46
CA GLU A 40 8.25 10.89 6.20
C GLU A 40 7.28 10.17 5.25
N GLN A 41 7.46 8.86 5.04
CA GLN A 41 6.57 8.08 4.18
C GLN A 41 5.15 8.02 4.74
N TYR A 42 5.02 7.86 6.07
CA TYR A 42 3.71 7.89 6.73
C TYR A 42 3.01 9.25 6.55
N ASP A 43 3.73 10.36 6.71
CA ASP A 43 3.16 11.70 6.56
C ASP A 43 2.72 11.97 5.12
N LYS A 44 3.49 11.53 4.11
CA LYS A 44 3.09 11.60 2.69
C LYS A 44 1.78 10.84 2.45
N TYR A 45 1.70 9.60 2.93
CA TYR A 45 0.48 8.80 2.85
C TYR A 45 -0.72 9.47 3.53
N PHE A 46 -0.51 9.99 4.74
CA PHE A 46 -1.57 10.64 5.50
C PHE A 46 -2.07 11.91 4.80
N ALA A 47 -1.17 12.72 4.23
CA ALA A 47 -1.54 13.88 3.43
C ALA A 47 -2.40 13.50 2.21
N VAL A 48 -2.09 12.38 1.53
CA VAL A 48 -2.93 11.86 0.44
C VAL A 48 -4.33 11.46 0.95
N LEU A 49 -4.42 10.86 2.14
CA LEU A 49 -5.73 10.51 2.72
C LEU A 49 -6.57 11.73 3.09
N GLU A 50 -5.95 12.78 3.63
CA GLU A 50 -6.64 14.01 4.02
C GLU A 50 -7.12 14.81 2.82
N ASN A 51 -6.28 14.94 1.79
CA ASN A 51 -6.57 15.75 0.61
C ASN A 51 -7.31 14.97 -0.50
N GLY A 52 -7.38 13.64 -0.38
CA GLY A 52 -7.81 12.75 -1.45
C GLY A 52 -6.74 12.58 -2.54
N ILE A 53 -6.92 11.57 -3.39
CA ILE A 53 -6.05 11.31 -4.54
C ILE A 53 -6.30 12.39 -5.59
N GLN A 54 -5.29 13.22 -5.87
CA GLN A 54 -5.33 14.29 -6.87
C GLN A 54 -4.60 13.90 -8.15
N GLU A 55 -3.49 13.17 -8.02
CA GLU A 55 -2.66 12.78 -9.17
C GLU A 55 -2.19 11.31 -9.11
N LEU A 56 -1.55 10.86 -10.19
CA LEU A 56 -1.07 9.48 -10.31
C LEU A 56 -0.09 9.11 -9.20
N PHE A 57 0.80 10.04 -8.82
CA PHE A 57 1.83 9.80 -7.80
C PHE A 57 1.26 9.70 -6.38
N ASP A 58 0.05 10.19 -6.13
CA ASP A 58 -0.66 9.93 -4.87
C ASP A 58 -1.04 8.44 -4.77
N SER A 59 -1.46 7.84 -5.88
CA SER A 59 -1.77 6.41 -5.92
C SER A 59 -0.51 5.57 -5.68
N THR A 60 0.63 5.94 -6.28
CA THR A 60 1.90 5.25 -6.02
C THR A 60 2.40 5.46 -4.60
N THR A 61 2.14 6.61 -3.98
CA THR A 61 2.41 6.86 -2.55
C THR A 61 1.61 5.92 -1.65
N ILE A 62 0.33 5.69 -1.96
CA ILE A 62 -0.51 4.70 -1.25
C ILE A 62 0.07 3.29 -1.42
N LEU A 63 0.40 2.90 -2.65
CA LEU A 63 0.94 1.57 -2.94
C LEU A 63 2.29 1.34 -2.25
N TYR A 64 3.18 2.33 -2.26
CA TYR A 64 4.49 2.21 -1.61
C TYR A 64 4.37 2.12 -0.09
N THR A 65 3.40 2.82 0.51
CA THR A 65 3.07 2.67 1.93
C THR A 65 2.56 1.26 2.24
N ALA A 66 1.68 0.74 1.38
CA ALA A 66 1.15 -0.60 1.54
C ALA A 66 2.22 -1.69 1.37
N TYR A 67 3.13 -1.49 0.42
CA TYR A 67 4.32 -2.32 0.22
C TYR A 67 5.24 -2.28 1.44
N SER A 68 5.54 -1.08 1.95
CA SER A 68 6.39 -0.89 3.14
C SER A 68 5.82 -1.63 4.35
N CYS A 69 4.50 -1.56 4.55
CA CYS A 69 3.81 -2.31 5.60
C CYS A 69 3.88 -3.83 5.38
N ALA A 70 3.81 -4.30 4.14
CA ALA A 70 3.96 -5.73 3.83
C ALA A 70 5.39 -6.21 4.08
N CYS A 71 6.41 -5.42 3.75
CA CYS A 71 7.80 -5.73 4.09
C CYS A 71 8.00 -5.80 5.61
N LEU A 72 7.45 -4.84 6.38
CA LEU A 72 7.49 -4.91 7.85
C LEU A 72 6.78 -6.15 8.40
N MET A 73 5.65 -6.54 7.81
CA MET A 73 4.92 -7.75 8.17
C MET A 73 5.70 -9.04 7.90
N GLU A 74 6.47 -9.05 6.82
CA GLU A 74 7.24 -10.21 6.35
C GLU A 74 8.71 -10.19 6.81
N GLU A 75 9.07 -9.20 7.64
CA GLU A 75 10.45 -8.97 8.11
C GLU A 75 11.47 -8.83 6.95
N LYS A 76 11.04 -8.19 5.85
CA LYS A 76 11.85 -7.90 4.66
C LYS A 76 12.37 -6.47 4.64
N GLU A 77 13.46 -6.28 3.92
CA GLU A 77 13.97 -4.94 3.59
C GLU A 77 12.97 -4.19 2.72
N ILE A 78 12.85 -2.88 2.97
CA ILE A 78 12.02 -1.97 2.19
C ILE A 78 12.92 -1.32 1.16
N ILE A 79 12.70 -1.62 -0.12
CA ILE A 79 13.46 -0.95 -1.19
C ILE A 79 13.11 0.55 -1.25
N PRO A 80 14.03 1.41 -1.73
CA PRO A 80 13.74 2.83 -1.95
C PRO A 80 12.55 3.06 -2.88
N TYR A 81 11.90 4.21 -2.74
CA TYR A 81 10.71 4.55 -3.52
C TYR A 81 10.97 4.54 -5.03
N GLU A 82 12.12 5.02 -5.48
CA GLU A 82 12.50 5.01 -6.91
C GLU A 82 12.61 3.59 -7.46
N GLU A 83 13.24 2.67 -6.73
CA GLU A 83 13.33 1.26 -7.11
C GLU A 83 11.95 0.57 -7.12
N PHE A 84 11.07 0.95 -6.19
CA PHE A 84 9.68 0.51 -6.21
C PHE A 84 8.94 0.99 -7.47
N LEU A 85 9.16 2.24 -7.91
CA LEU A 85 8.58 2.77 -9.14
C LEU A 85 9.10 2.07 -10.39
N GLU A 86 10.40 1.73 -10.43
CA GLU A 86 10.98 0.96 -11.54
C GLU A 86 10.35 -0.42 -11.69
N LYS A 87 10.02 -1.07 -10.58
CA LYS A 87 9.34 -2.39 -10.57
C LYS A 87 7.84 -2.30 -10.82
N LEU A 88 7.24 -1.12 -10.68
CA LEU A 88 5.79 -0.92 -10.77
C LEU A 88 5.27 -1.09 -12.20
N GLN A 89 4.11 -1.73 -12.36
CA GLN A 89 3.45 -1.85 -13.66
C GLN A 89 3.09 -0.46 -14.22
N PRO A 90 3.36 -0.16 -15.51
CA PRO A 90 3.06 1.15 -16.10
C PRO A 90 1.56 1.36 -16.38
N ASP A 91 0.69 0.43 -15.96
CA ASP A 91 -0.76 0.55 -16.06
C ASP A 91 -1.31 1.47 -14.94
N SER A 92 -1.49 2.74 -15.28
CA SER A 92 -2.06 3.76 -14.40
C SER A 92 -3.47 3.43 -13.89
N GLY A 93 -4.26 2.69 -14.68
CA GLY A 93 -5.60 2.25 -14.30
C GLY A 93 -5.54 1.18 -13.22
N LEU A 94 -4.63 0.22 -13.36
CA LEU A 94 -4.34 -0.79 -12.35
C LEU A 94 -3.80 -0.18 -11.06
N ILE A 95 -2.82 0.74 -11.16
CA ILE A 95 -2.26 1.47 -10.01
C ILE A 95 -3.36 2.15 -9.21
N SER A 96 -4.16 2.97 -9.88
CA SER A 96 -5.21 3.77 -9.23
C SER A 96 -6.28 2.87 -8.61
N LYS A 97 -6.68 1.81 -9.32
CA LYS A 97 -7.65 0.84 -8.82
C LYS A 97 -7.14 0.12 -7.57
N THR A 98 -5.92 -0.40 -7.59
CA THR A 98 -5.34 -1.13 -6.46
C THR A 98 -5.18 -0.21 -5.24
N ALA A 99 -4.71 1.04 -5.44
CA ALA A 99 -4.62 2.03 -4.37
C ALA A 99 -5.99 2.29 -3.73
N MET A 100 -7.02 2.48 -4.55
CA MET A 100 -8.40 2.70 -4.07
C MET A 100 -8.97 1.49 -3.32
N GLU A 101 -8.72 0.27 -3.79
CA GLU A 101 -9.16 -0.95 -3.11
C GLU A 101 -8.49 -1.14 -1.74
N LEU A 102 -7.24 -0.68 -1.58
CA LEU A 102 -6.52 -0.70 -0.31
C LEU A 102 -7.11 0.29 0.71
N ILE A 103 -7.35 1.55 0.32
CA ILE A 103 -7.85 2.57 1.25
C ILE A 103 -9.37 2.49 1.47
N ARG A 104 -10.11 1.86 0.55
CA ARG A 104 -11.56 1.65 0.63
C ARG A 104 -11.89 0.19 0.31
N PRO A 105 -11.54 -0.76 1.18
CA PRO A 105 -11.81 -2.16 0.96
C PRO A 105 -13.32 -2.39 0.86
N LYS A 106 -13.77 -2.90 -0.29
CA LYS A 106 -15.17 -3.31 -0.46
C LYS A 106 -15.46 -4.46 0.51
N LYS A 107 -16.62 -4.43 1.15
CA LYS A 107 -17.13 -5.60 1.88
C LYS A 107 -17.28 -6.73 0.85
N LYS A 108 -16.50 -7.79 1.02
CA LYS A 108 -16.71 -9.06 0.32
C LYS A 108 -17.94 -9.77 0.90
#